data_AF-A0A935QAT5-F1
#
_entry.id   AF-A0A935QAT5-F1
#
_cell.length_a   1.000
_cell.length_b   1.000
_cell.length_c   1.000
_cell.angle_alpha   90.00
_cell.angle_beta   90.00
_cell.angle_gamma   90.00
#
_symmetry.space_group_name_H-M   'P 1'
#
loop_
_entity.id
_entity.type
_entity.pdbx_description
1 polymer ?
#
loop_
_entity_poly.entity_id
_entity_poly.type
_entity_poly.pdbx_seq_one_letter_code
_entity_poly.pdbx_strand_id
1 'polypeptide(L)' 'MNGACASCGADGGHRLHAAREMMFGLGGAFTYRECGGCGCLELLDPPADPAPYYPADYYSYRRPPDAAWSGWTRG' A
#
# COMPACT_ATOMS: atom_id res chain seq x y z
N MET A 1 1.40 4.80 -20.70
CA MET A 1 0.60 4.24 -19.59
C MET A 1 -0.67 3.64 -20.16
N ASN A 2 -0.98 2.40 -19.79
CA ASN A 2 -2.21 1.74 -20.22
C ASN A 2 -3.41 2.40 -19.50
N GLY A 3 -4.38 2.91 -20.24
CA GLY A 3 -5.60 3.49 -19.69
C GLY A 3 -6.50 2.47 -19.02
N ALA A 4 -6.32 1.18 -19.31
CA ALA A 4 -7.10 0.09 -18.73
C ALA A 4 -6.67 -0.28 -17.31
N CYS A 5 -7.63 -0.78 -16.53
CA CYS A 5 -7.42 -1.38 -15.22
C CYS A 5 -6.59 -2.67 -15.35
N ALA A 6 -5.51 -2.77 -14.58
CA ALA A 6 -4.64 -3.95 -14.58
C ALA A 6 -5.32 -5.19 -13.99
N SER A 7 -6.33 -5.01 -13.13
CA SER A 7 -7.02 -6.12 -12.46
C SER A 7 -8.18 -6.69 -13.28
N CYS A 8 -9.01 -5.84 -13.90
CA CYS A 8 -10.21 -6.30 -14.62
C CYS A 8 -10.26 -5.94 -16.11
N GLY A 9 -9.33 -5.11 -16.61
CA GLY A 9 -9.26 -4.70 -18.01
C GLY A 9 -10.23 -3.60 -18.44
N ALA A 10 -11.09 -3.07 -17.55
CA ALA A 10 -11.96 -1.94 -17.88
C ALA A 10 -11.13 -0.72 -18.32
N ASP A 11 -11.55 -0.02 -19.38
CA ASP A 11 -10.81 1.06 -20.04
C ASP A 11 -11.41 2.47 -19.79
N GLY A 12 -12.40 2.58 -18.92
CA GLY A 12 -13.08 3.83 -18.62
C GLY A 12 -13.84 3.83 -17.30
N GLY A 13 -14.45 4.99 -16.99
CA GLY A 13 -15.22 5.19 -15.75
C GLY A 13 -14.37 5.30 -14.48
N HIS A 14 -13.08 5.57 -14.62
CA HIS A 14 -12.16 5.65 -13.49
C HIS A 14 -12.26 6.99 -12.75
N ARG A 15 -12.11 6.98 -11.42
CA ARG A 15 -12.04 8.17 -10.56
C ARG A 15 -10.62 8.37 -10.05
N LEU A 16 -10.15 9.61 -9.98
CA LEU A 16 -8.86 9.94 -9.39
C LEU A 16 -9.01 10.38 -7.94
N HIS A 17 -8.07 9.93 -7.10
CA HIS A 17 -7.97 10.28 -5.70
C HIS A 17 -6.58 10.79 -5.40
N ALA A 18 -6.50 11.93 -4.72
CA ALA A 18 -5.24 12.43 -4.16
C ALA A 18 -5.17 12.04 -2.69
N ALA A 19 -4.09 11.35 -2.31
CA ALA A 19 -3.79 10.99 -0.93
C ALA A 19 -2.46 11.60 -0.50
N ARG A 20 -2.35 11.92 0.79
CA ARG A 20 -1.08 12.35 1.40
C ARG A 20 -0.59 11.28 2.37
N GLU A 21 0.72 11.15 2.47
CA GLU A 21 1.40 10.38 3.50
C GLU A 21 1.08 11.00 4.87
N MET A 22 0.60 10.17 5.80
CA MET A 22 0.15 10.60 7.13
C MET A 22 0.77 9.80 8.28
N MET A 23 1.39 8.65 8.00
CA MET A 23 1.96 7.75 9.00
C MET A 23 3.29 8.28 9.56
N PHE A 24 4.16 8.79 8.69
CA PHE A 24 5.52 9.24 9.05
C PHE A 24 5.70 10.76 8.97
N GLY A 25 4.70 11.49 8.48
CA GLY A 25 4.75 12.95 8.34
C GLY A 25 5.69 13.42 7.23
N LEU A 26 5.97 12.58 6.23
CA LEU A 26 6.86 12.88 5.11
C LEU A 26 6.23 13.80 4.07
N GLY A 27 4.89 13.94 4.09
CA GLY A 27 4.16 14.82 3.19
C GLY A 27 4.12 14.35 1.73
N GLY A 28 4.49 13.10 1.45
CA GLY A 28 4.40 12.49 0.13
C GLY A 28 2.97 12.57 -0.42
N ALA A 29 2.82 12.91 -1.69
CA ALA A 29 1.53 12.97 -2.37
C ALA A 29 1.43 11.86 -3.42
N PHE A 30 0.30 11.17 -3.42
CA PHE A 30 0.05 10.02 -4.28
C PHE A 30 -1.26 10.19 -5.03
N THR A 31 -1.25 9.82 -6.31
CA THR A 31 -2.47 9.79 -7.13
C THR A 31 -2.89 8.36 -7.34
N TYR A 32 -4.06 8.02 -6.84
CA TYR A 32 -4.69 6.72 -7.06
C TYR A 32 -5.80 6.84 -8.10
N ARG A 33 -5.96 5.78 -8.89
CA ARG A 33 -7.09 5.56 -9.78
C ARG A 33 -8.00 4.49 -9.18
N GLU A 34 -9.25 4.84 -8.92
CA GLU A 34 -10.31 3.86 -8.60
C GLU A 34 -10.97 3.41 -9.90
N CYS A 35 -10.99 2.09 -10.14
CA CYS A 35 -11.60 1.53 -11.32
C CYS A 35 -13.14 1.53 -11.23
N GLY A 36 -13.84 2.17 -12.18
CA GLY A 36 -15.30 2.12 -12.23
C GLY A 36 -15.89 0.73 -12.52
N GLY A 37 -15.10 -0.21 -13.04
CA GLY A 37 -15.55 -1.58 -13.33
C GLY A 37 -15.48 -2.54 -12.14
N CYS A 38 -14.42 -2.45 -11.31
CA CYS A 38 -14.21 -3.39 -10.20
C CYS A 38 -13.93 -2.74 -8.83
N GLY A 39 -13.78 -1.41 -8.77
CA GLY A 39 -13.47 -0.68 -7.53
C GLY A 39 -12.02 -0.79 -7.05
N CYS A 40 -11.14 -1.50 -7.76
CA CYS A 40 -9.72 -1.56 -7.39
C CYS A 40 -9.05 -0.19 -7.43
N LEU A 41 -8.16 0.08 -6.48
CA LEU A 41 -7.30 1.25 -6.45
C LEU A 41 -5.92 0.92 -7.02
N GLU A 42 -5.44 1.74 -7.95
CA GLU A 42 -4.14 1.61 -8.60
C GLU A 42 -3.32 2.89 -8.40
N LEU A 43 -2.08 2.76 -7.96
CA LEU A 43 -1.17 3.90 -7.82
C LEU A 43 -0.62 4.30 -9.20
N LEU A 44 -0.90 5.52 -9.65
CA LEU A 44 -0.57 5.95 -11.02
C LEU A 44 0.88 6.42 -11.19
N ASP A 45 1.41 7.07 -10.17
CA ASP A 45 2.76 7.66 -10.18
C ASP A 45 3.54 7.17 -8.96
N PRO A 46 4.00 5.91 -8.96
CA PRO A 46 4.79 5.38 -7.86
C PRO A 46 6.13 6.12 -7.78
N PRO A 47 6.61 6.46 -6.57
CA PRO A 47 7.89 7.15 -6.40
C PRO A 47 9.04 6.26 -6.90
N ALA A 48 10.06 6.89 -7.49
CA ALA A 48 11.25 6.19 -7.96
C ALA A 48 11.97 5.43 -6.83
N ASP A 49 11.95 5.98 -5.62
CA ASP A 49 12.41 5.33 -4.40
C ASP A 49 11.25 5.19 -3.39
N PRO A 50 10.73 3.98 -3.15
CA PRO A 50 9.70 3.75 -2.15
C PRO A 50 10.26 3.59 -0.73
N ALA A 51 11.58 3.44 -0.54
CA ALA A 51 12.18 3.11 0.75
C ALA A 51 11.79 4.07 1.90
N PRO A 52 11.63 5.39 1.71
CA PRO A 52 11.19 6.29 2.77
C PRO A 52 9.79 5.98 3.32
N TYR A 53 8.90 5.41 2.49
CA TYR A 53 7.52 5.08 2.87
C TYR A 53 7.37 3.66 3.44
N TYR A 54 8.40 2.83 3.27
CA TYR A 54 8.44 1.44 3.73
C TYR A 54 9.75 1.21 4.50
N PRO A 55 9.90 1.79 5.71
CA PRO A 55 11.11 1.64 6.50
C PRO A 55 11.34 0.17 6.87
N ALA A 56 12.55 -0.15 7.30
CA ALA A 56 12.93 -1.54 7.57
C ALA A 56 11.95 -2.24 8.51
N ASP A 57 11.58 -1.60 9.61
CA ASP A 57 10.65 -2.10 10.63
C ASP A 57 9.17 -2.16 10.20
N TYR A 58 8.81 -1.72 8.99
CA TYR A 58 7.43 -1.76 8.47
C TYR A 58 6.87 -3.20 8.33
N TYR A 59 7.72 -4.18 8.00
CA TYR A 59 7.26 -5.54 7.70
C TYR A 59 6.83 -6.30 8.97
N SER A 60 5.52 -6.46 9.13
CA SER A 60 4.88 -7.07 10.31
C SER A 60 5.14 -8.57 10.47
N TYR A 61 5.57 -9.28 9.42
CA TYR A 61 5.94 -10.70 9.50
C TYR A 61 7.43 -10.93 9.73
N ARG A 62 8.19 -9.89 10.16
CA ARG A 62 9.54 -10.12 10.69
C ARG A 62 9.41 -11.05 11.87
N ARG A 63 10.06 -12.22 11.77
CA ARG A 63 10.18 -13.15 12.89
C ARG A 63 10.79 -12.35 14.05
N PRO A 64 10.11 -12.19 15.19
CA PRO A 64 10.74 -11.57 16.34
C PRO A 64 12.03 -12.34 16.65
N PRO A 65 13.11 -11.65 17.10
CA PRO A 65 14.25 -12.37 17.67
C PRO A 65 13.69 -13.36 18.69
N ASP A 66 14.12 -14.62 18.58
CA ASP A 66 13.64 -15.80 19.31
C ASP A 66 12.86 -15.43 20.56
N ALA A 67 11.56 -15.15 20.39
CA ALA A 67 10.72 -14.86 21.52
C ALA A 67 10.63 -16.21 22.23
N ALA A 68 11.32 -16.35 23.35
CA ALA A 68 11.06 -17.42 24.29
C ALA A 68 9.60 -17.22 24.75
N TRP A 69 8.66 -17.85 24.05
CA TRP A 69 7.26 -17.89 24.42
C TRP A 69 7.12 -18.75 25.70
N SER A 70 7.55 -18.24 26.84
CA SER A 70 7.36 -18.84 28.16
C SER A 70 6.21 -18.13 28.88
N GLY A 71 4.96 -18.40 28.47
CA GLY A 71 3.83 -17.76 29.15
C GLY A 71 2.42 -18.30 28.95
N TRP A 72 2.13 -19.04 27.87
CA TRP A 72 0.75 -19.49 27.58
C TRP A 72 0.51 -20.99 27.86
N THR A 73 1.00 -21.51 28.99
CA THR A 73 0.70 -22.87 29.49
C THR A 73 0.17 -22.88 30.93
N ARG A 74 -0.88 -22.11 31.19
CA ARG A 74 -1.87 -22.38 32.24
C ARG A 74 -3.23 -22.07 31.62
N GLY A 75 -4.13 -23.01 31.43
CA GLY A 75 -4.57 -24.05 32.36
C GLY A 75 -6.06 -23.83 32.50
#